data_AF-A0A931WEC9-F1
#
_entry.id   AF-A0A931WEC9-F1
#
_cell.length_a   1.000
_cell.length_b   1.000
_cell.length_c   1.000
_cell.angle_alpha   90.00
_cell.angle_beta   90.00
_cell.angle_gamma   90.00
#
_symmetry.space_group_name_H-M   'P 1'
#
loop_
_entity.id
_entity.type
_entity.pdbx_description
1 polymer ?
#
loop_
_entity_poly.entity_id
_entity_poly.type
_entity_poly.pdbx_seq_one_letter_code
_entity_poly.pdbx_strand_id
1 'polypeptide(L)'
;MLEITKQYFDKQLGKLATKEEIKKLATKEDVKILDKKIGGLDVKIDGLDVKIENEVASLAGMMSRRFDELERKLDVRAEVDQLKLKMNKVWQVLDIKN
;
A
#
# COMPACT_ATOMS: atom_id res chain seq x y z
N MET A 1 -40.09 -48.25 40.11
CA MET A 1 -40.13 -46.77 39.98
C MET A 1 -38.75 -46.15 40.15
N LEU A 2 -38.07 -46.30 41.29
CA LEU A 2 -36.73 -45.73 41.54
C LEU A 2 -35.68 -46.05 40.45
N GLU A 3 -35.67 -47.28 39.95
CA GLU A 3 -34.68 -47.74 38.96
C GLU A 3 -34.92 -47.15 37.55
N ILE A 4 -36.19 -47.02 37.16
CA ILE A 4 -36.61 -46.33 35.93
C ILE A 4 -36.23 -44.85 36.00
N THR A 5 -36.41 -44.22 37.16
CA THR A 5 -36.02 -42.84 37.40
C THR A 5 -34.50 -42.66 37.25
N LYS A 6 -33.69 -43.56 37.83
CA LYS A 6 -32.22 -43.52 37.70
C LYS A 6 -31.75 -43.69 36.25
N GLN A 7 -32.25 -44.71 35.55
CA GLN A 7 -31.92 -44.92 34.13
C GLN A 7 -32.26 -43.70 33.26
N TYR A 8 -33.40 -43.06 33.54
CA TYR A 8 -33.79 -41.84 32.84
C TYR A 8 -32.79 -40.71 33.06
N PHE A 9 -32.35 -40.46 34.30
CA PHE A 9 -31.36 -39.44 34.62
C PHE A 9 -29.99 -39.74 34.00
N ASP A 10 -29.50 -40.98 34.07
CA ASP A 10 -28.22 -41.36 33.46
C ASP A 10 -28.22 -41.14 31.94
N LYS A 11 -29.33 -41.47 31.28
CA LYS A 11 -29.50 -41.22 29.83
C LYS A 11 -29.50 -39.73 29.48
N GLN A 12 -30.04 -38.87 30.35
CA GLN A 12 -30.01 -37.41 30.12
C GLN A 12 -28.62 -36.83 30.42
N LEU A 13 -27.93 -37.30 31.46
CA LEU A 13 -26.56 -36.91 31.77
C LEU A 13 -25.59 -37.28 30.65
N GLY A 14 -25.77 -38.45 30.02
CA GLY A 14 -24.97 -38.87 28.87
C GLY A 14 -25.13 -38.01 27.61
N LYS A 15 -26.10 -37.09 27.56
CA LYS A 15 -26.26 -36.12 26.47
C LYS A 15 -25.58 -34.78 26.75
N LEU A 16 -25.10 -34.56 27.98
CA LEU A 16 -24.40 -33.33 28.33
C LEU A 16 -22.97 -33.39 27.78
N ALA A 17 -22.44 -32.24 27.39
CA ALA A 17 -21.04 -32.13 26.99
C ALA A 17 -20.13 -32.54 28.16
N THR A 18 -19.15 -33.39 27.85
CA THR A 18 -18.10 -33.79 28.78
C THR A 18 -17.17 -32.63 29.08
N LYS A 19 -16.47 -32.72 30.21
CA LYS A 19 -15.46 -31.73 30.61
C LYS A 19 -14.38 -31.54 29.55
N GLU A 20 -13.99 -32.62 28.86
CA GLU A 20 -12.98 -32.55 27.80
C GLU A 20 -13.51 -31.91 26.51
N GLU A 21 -14.79 -32.07 26.20
CA GLU A 21 -15.43 -31.35 25.08
C GLU A 21 -15.51 -29.85 25.35
N ILE A 22 -15.84 -29.45 26.58
CA ILE A 22 -15.92 -28.03 26.97
C ILE A 22 -14.55 -27.34 26.90
N LYS A 23 -13.47 -28.03 27.30
CA LYS A 23 -12.11 -27.48 27.23
C LYS A 23 -11.62 -27.15 25.82
N LYS A 24 -12.21 -27.77 24.79
CA LYS A 24 -11.87 -27.51 23.38
C LYS A 24 -12.53 -26.25 22.83
N LEU A 25 -13.49 -25.68 23.55
CA LEU A 25 -14.18 -24.47 23.11
C LEU A 25 -13.29 -23.24 23.32
N ALA A 26 -13.35 -22.31 22.37
CA ALA A 26 -12.71 -21.02 22.51
C ALA A 26 -13.29 -20.28 23.72
N THR A 27 -12.41 -19.69 24.50
CA THR A 27 -12.74 -18.93 25.70
C THR A 27 -12.84 -17.44 25.39
N LYS A 28 -13.36 -16.67 26.36
CA LYS A 28 -13.33 -15.20 26.28
C LYS A 28 -11.91 -14.65 26.20
N GLU A 29 -10.92 -15.36 26.74
CA GLU A 29 -9.53 -14.91 26.68
C GLU A 29 -8.95 -15.09 25.27
N ASP A 30 -9.30 -16.18 24.58
CA ASP A 30 -8.92 -16.39 23.18
C ASP A 30 -9.44 -15.25 22.29
N VAL A 31 -10.68 -14.81 22.52
CA VAL A 31 -11.27 -13.67 21.81
C VAL A 31 -10.51 -12.37 22.10
N LYS A 32 -10.12 -12.10 23.36
CA LYS A 32 -9.32 -10.90 23.69
C LYS A 32 -7.92 -10.93 23.06
N ILE A 33 -7.30 -12.10 22.93
CA ILE A 33 -6.01 -12.24 22.25
C ILE A 33 -6.17 -11.90 20.77
N LEU A 34 -7.24 -12.37 20.12
CA LEU A 34 -7.55 -12.02 18.74
C LEU A 34 -7.81 -10.53 18.59
N ASP A 35 -8.62 -9.94 19.47
CA ASP A 35 -8.91 -8.50 19.46
C ASP A 35 -7.64 -7.64 19.53
N LYS A 36 -6.72 -7.98 20.44
CA LYS A 36 -5.40 -7.33 20.52
C LYS A 36 -4.57 -7.50 19.25
N LYS A 37 -4.59 -8.70 18.64
CA LYS A 37 -3.87 -8.96 17.39
C LYS A 37 -4.45 -8.14 16.24
N ILE A 38 -5.77 -8.02 16.16
CA ILE A 38 -6.48 -7.22 15.16
C ILE A 38 -6.14 -5.75 15.33
N GLY A 39 -6.24 -5.19 16.55
CA GLY A 39 -5.84 -3.80 16.78
C GLY A 39 -4.36 -3.54 16.49
N GLY A 40 -3.49 -4.53 16.72
CA GLY A 40 -2.08 -4.46 16.31
C GLY A 40 -1.87 -4.52 14.78
N LEU A 41 -2.79 -5.12 14.03
CA LEU A 41 -2.80 -5.08 12.56
C LEU A 41 -3.30 -3.74 12.06
N ASP A 42 -4.36 -3.17 12.66
CA ASP A 42 -4.88 -1.85 12.30
C ASP A 42 -3.79 -0.78 12.39
N VAL A 43 -3.06 -0.74 13.51
CA VAL A 43 -1.92 0.20 13.69
C VAL A 43 -0.81 -0.02 12.63
N LYS A 44 -0.57 -1.26 12.22
CA LYS A 44 0.43 -1.56 11.18
C LYS A 44 -0.06 -1.11 9.80
N ILE A 45 -1.35 -1.24 9.51
CA ILE A 45 -1.97 -0.79 8.27
C ILE A 45 -1.90 0.73 8.18
N ASP A 46 -2.31 1.45 9.23
CA ASP A 46 -2.20 2.91 9.28
C ASP A 46 -0.74 3.38 9.05
N GLY A 47 0.22 2.66 9.65
CA GLY A 47 1.64 2.94 9.45
C GLY A 47 2.15 2.64 8.03
N LEU A 48 1.54 1.71 7.31
CA LEU A 48 1.85 1.44 5.90
C LEU A 48 1.24 2.52 4.99
N ASP A 49 0.00 2.95 5.25
CA ASP A 49 -0.66 4.01 4.49
C ASP A 49 0.17 5.29 4.50
N VAL A 50 0.61 5.73 5.68
CA VAL A 50 1.48 6.91 5.83
C VAL A 50 2.80 6.74 5.07
N LYS A 51 3.41 5.54 5.08
CA LYS A 51 4.66 5.30 4.35
C LYS A 51 4.46 5.39 2.84
N ILE A 52 3.39 4.78 2.33
CA ILE A 52 3.04 4.81 0.91
C ILE A 52 2.79 6.25 0.44
N GLU A 53 2.02 7.03 1.20
CA GLU A 53 1.77 8.44 0.89
C GLU A 53 3.08 9.24 0.77
N ASN A 54 4.00 9.05 1.72
CA ASN A 54 5.30 9.73 1.71
C ASN A 54 6.19 9.31 0.53
N GLU A 55 6.26 8.02 0.22
CA GLU A 55 7.03 7.51 -0.92
C GLU A 55 6.47 8.01 -2.26
N VAL A 56 5.15 8.01 -2.41
CA VAL A 56 4.46 8.55 -3.60
C VAL A 56 4.74 10.04 -3.76
N ALA A 57 4.62 10.83 -2.69
CA ALA A 57 4.90 12.26 -2.72
C ALA A 57 6.38 12.55 -3.08
N SER A 58 7.31 11.78 -2.51
CA SER A 58 8.74 11.88 -2.83
C SER A 58 9.02 11.57 -4.29
N LEU A 59 8.46 10.48 -4.82
CA LEU A 59 8.61 10.08 -6.21
C LEU A 59 8.03 11.13 -7.16
N ALA A 60 6.83 11.64 -6.89
CA ALA A 60 6.22 12.71 -7.68
C ALA A 60 7.09 13.98 -7.71
N GLY A 61 7.68 14.35 -6.57
CA GLY A 61 8.61 15.47 -6.48
C GLY A 61 9.91 15.25 -7.26
N MET A 62 10.48 14.04 -7.24
CA MET A 62 11.66 13.70 -8.05
C MET A 62 11.35 13.71 -9.55
N MET A 63 10.21 13.16 -9.95
CA MET A 63 9.78 13.13 -11.34
C MET A 63 9.55 14.54 -11.89
N SER A 64 8.86 15.41 -11.14
CA SER A 64 8.61 16.80 -11.55
C SER A 64 9.92 17.53 -11.83
N ARG A 65 10.89 17.46 -10.91
CA ARG A 65 12.22 18.09 -11.10
C ARG A 65 12.97 17.55 -12.31
N ARG A 66 12.88 16.24 -12.57
CA ARG A 66 13.53 15.62 -13.74
C ARG A 66 12.87 16.05 -15.04
N PHE A 67 11.55 16.18 -15.08
CA PHE A 67 10.84 16.71 -16.23
C PHE A 67 11.19 18.18 -16.49
N ASP A 68 11.22 19.02 -15.45
CA ASP A 68 11.64 20.42 -15.57
C ASP A 68 13.09 20.52 -16.10
N GLU A 69 13.98 19.66 -15.61
CA GLU A 69 15.37 19.60 -16.09
C GLU A 69 15.45 19.19 -17.57
N LEU A 70 14.65 18.21 -17.99
CA LEU A 70 14.58 17.76 -19.38
C LEU A 70 14.00 18.85 -20.29
N GLU A 71 12.92 19.50 -19.89
CA GLU A 71 12.32 20.59 -20.65
C GLU A 71 13.33 21.71 -20.91
N ARG A 72 14.09 22.10 -19.88
CA ARG A 72 15.14 23.12 -20.03
C ARG A 72 16.29 22.67 -20.94
N LYS A 73 16.69 21.40 -20.89
CA LYS A 73 17.78 20.86 -21.75
C LYS A 73 17.34 20.69 -23.20
N LEU A 74 16.04 20.46 -23.43
CA LEU A 74 15.47 20.29 -24.77
C LEU A 74 15.06 21.62 -25.41
N ASP A 75 15.00 22.71 -24.64
CA ASP A 75 14.74 24.04 -25.19
C ASP A 75 15.96 24.60 -25.94
N VAL A 76 16.12 24.16 -27.18
CA VAL A 76 17.20 24.56 -28.09
C VAL A 76 16.84 25.76 -28.97
N ARG A 77 15.70 26.42 -28.73
CA ARG A 77 15.19 27.49 -29.61
C ARG A 77 16.19 28.63 -29.75
N ALA A 78 16.74 29.09 -28.62
CA ALA A 78 17.72 30.17 -28.60
C ALA A 78 19.02 29.78 -29.35
N GLU A 79 19.50 28.54 -29.17
CA GLU A 79 20.69 28.04 -29.86
C GLU A 79 20.47 27.94 -31.36
N VAL A 80 19.31 27.41 -31.79
CA VAL A 80 18.91 27.32 -33.19
C VAL A 80 18.78 28.71 -33.82
N ASP A 81 18.19 29.68 -33.12
CA ASP A 81 18.04 31.04 -33.63
C ASP A 81 19.39 31.74 -33.78
N GLN A 82 20.31 31.54 -32.84
CA GLN A 82 21.68 32.02 -32.98
C GLN A 82 22.42 31.34 -34.14
N LEU A 83 22.22 30.04 -34.35
CA LEU A 83 22.83 29.31 -35.45
C LEU A 83 22.31 29.80 -36.80
N LYS A 84 21.00 30.03 -36.93
CA LYS A 84 20.38 30.65 -38.12
C LYS A 84 21.00 32.01 -38.42
N LEU A 85 21.16 32.87 -37.41
CA LEU A 85 21.79 34.18 -37.57
C LEU A 85 23.24 34.07 -38.08
N LYS A 86 24.03 33.15 -37.51
CA LYS A 86 25.40 32.89 -37.97
C LYS A 86 25.43 32.35 -39.40
N MET A 87 24.54 31.42 -39.75
CA MET A 87 24.43 30.85 -41.09
C MET A 87 24.09 31.91 -42.15
N ASN A 88 23.13 32.78 -41.85
CA ASN A 88 22.77 33.89 -42.75
C ASN A 88 23.96 34.81 -43.05
N LYS A 89 24.80 35.09 -42.04
CA LYS A 89 26.04 35.86 -42.24
C LYS A 89 27.03 35.15 -43.14
N VAL A 90 27.18 33.83 -42.98
CA VAL A 90 28.06 33.01 -43.83
C VAL A 90 27.57 33.04 -45.28
N TRP A 91 26.28 32.83 -45.53
CA TRP A 91 25.71 32.90 -46.89
C TRP A 91 25.91 34.26 -47.54
N GLN A 92 25.73 35.35 -46.79
CA GLN A 92 26.00 36.71 -47.29
C GLN A 92 27.47 36.91 -47.68
N VAL A 93 28.42 36.46 -46.86
CA VAL A 93 29.85 36.60 -47.14
C VAL A 93 30.29 35.77 -48.33
N LEU A 94 29.68 34.59 -48.52
CA LEU A 94 30.00 33.68 -49.62
C LEU A 94 29.21 33.97 -50.90
N ASP A 95 28.35 35.00 -50.92
CA ASP A 95 27.41 35.31 -52.01
C ASP A 95 26.57 34.09 -52.45
N ILE A 96 26.24 33.22 -51.49
CA ILE A 96 25.38 32.05 -51.73
C ILE A 96 23.94 32.55 -51.67
N LYS A 97 23.24 32.54 -52.82
CA LYS A 97 21.80 32.81 -52.86
C LYS A 97 21.05 31.65 -52.20
N ASN A 98 20.16 31.97 -51.27
CA ASN A 98 19.14 31.04 -50.77
C ASN A 98 18.15 30.67 -51.88
#